data_AF-A0A7X6NUK5-F1
#
_entry.id   AF-A0A7X6NUK5-F1
#
_cell.length_a   1.000
_cell.length_b   1.000
_cell.length_c   1.000
_cell.angle_alpha   90.00
_cell.angle_beta   90.00
_cell.angle_gamma   90.00
#
_symmetry.space_group_name_H-M   'P 1'
#
loop_
_entity.id
_entity.type
_entity.pdbx_description
1 polymer ?
#
loop_
_entity_poly.entity_id
_entity_poly.type
_entity_poly.pdbx_seq_one_letter_code
_entity_poly.pdbx_strand_id
1 'polypeptide(L)'
;YGDDYVPASPRVYASKVKNAQEAHEAIRPAGDSFRTPAQAELSGDRAKLYELIWQRTVASQMADARGQSVSVKIGAELAQRLSLGTEMSPAEIRRAVFSASGRTITFPGFLKAYADLAEDDQDERAKLPQLSPDEALDLATVTPEGHETKPPARFTEPTLIAKLEELEIGRPSTYASIIRTITARDYVYKKGTALVPTWLAFAVTRLLVEHFPRLVDYRFTAELEDKLDEIAGGDAKRVQVLNDFFYGPPGHEREGLHDMATDLGDIDARATSTFAIGDPELGINVRVGRYGTYVEDSEARRANVPEDMAPDELTVEVAQQLLATPSGEERELGEDPATGHPIVARTGRYGPYVTEVLEEDDSLPKSKRPKPRTASLFSSMQLDTVTLDDALKLLSLPRVIGVDDEGVEITAQNGRYGPYIKRANDSRTLPSEESLFTVTLDEAKALLAAPRTRGRRAAAGPLAELGEDPATGKPLVIKDGRFGPYITDGEYNVTVPKSQPVGEVTLEMAADLIAAKRAKGPAPAKKTRRSPAKTSSTRSATASATKSSTTKKTSK
;
A
#
# COMPACT_ATOMS: atom_id res chain seq x y z
N TYR A 1 -34.62 14.36 15.51
CA TYR A 1 -35.20 13.17 14.86
C TYR A 1 -36.67 12.98 15.19
N GLY A 2 -37.08 13.23 16.45
CA GLY A 2 -38.47 13.12 16.92
C GLY A 2 -38.63 11.94 17.88
N ASP A 3 -39.66 11.97 18.73
CA ASP A 3 -39.86 10.96 19.78
C ASP A 3 -40.10 9.56 19.21
N ASP A 4 -40.74 9.46 18.04
CA ASP A 4 -40.97 8.20 17.32
C ASP A 4 -39.67 7.46 16.93
N TYR A 5 -38.54 8.16 16.91
CA TYR A 5 -37.22 7.61 16.58
C TYR A 5 -36.44 7.16 17.82
N VAL A 6 -36.99 7.35 19.02
CA VAL A 6 -36.39 6.88 20.28
C VAL A 6 -37.02 5.53 20.64
N PRO A 7 -36.22 4.49 20.94
CA PRO A 7 -36.75 3.20 21.35
C PRO A 7 -37.44 3.31 22.71
N ALA A 8 -38.43 2.44 22.95
CA ALA A 8 -39.19 2.42 24.21
C ALA A 8 -38.33 2.13 25.45
N SER A 9 -37.19 1.45 25.28
CA SER A 9 -36.21 1.18 26.32
C SER A 9 -34.80 1.47 25.83
N PRO A 10 -33.87 1.90 26.72
CA PRO A 10 -32.46 2.07 26.37
C PRO A 10 -31.86 0.79 25.77
N ARG A 11 -31.05 0.93 24.72
CA ARG A 11 -30.40 -0.21 24.07
C ARG A 11 -29.04 -0.45 24.71
N VAL A 12 -28.80 -1.70 25.13
CA VAL A 12 -27.51 -2.12 25.70
C VAL A 12 -26.85 -3.10 24.75
N TYR A 13 -25.64 -2.75 24.31
CA TYR A 13 -24.81 -3.59 23.44
C TYR A 13 -23.66 -4.17 24.26
N ALA A 14 -23.93 -5.25 24.99
CA ALA A 14 -22.91 -5.93 25.76
C ALA A 14 -22.04 -6.79 24.83
N SER A 15 -20.78 -6.42 24.66
CA SER A 15 -19.76 -7.33 24.11
C SER A 15 -18.98 -7.98 25.26
N LYS A 16 -18.60 -9.24 25.09
CA LYS A 16 -17.67 -9.91 26.01
C LYS A 16 -16.27 -9.38 25.69
N VAL A 17 -15.84 -8.33 26.37
CA VAL A 17 -14.43 -7.91 26.32
C VAL A 17 -13.65 -8.75 27.33
N LYS A 18 -12.69 -9.56 26.86
CA LYS A 18 -11.92 -10.48 27.72
C LYS A 18 -11.12 -9.74 28.80
N ASN A 19 -10.67 -8.51 28.54
CA ASN A 19 -9.89 -7.70 29.48
C ASN A 19 -10.61 -6.37 29.83
N ALA A 20 -11.43 -6.40 30.87
CA ALA A 20 -12.25 -5.25 31.32
C ALA A 20 -11.42 -4.09 31.92
N GLN A 21 -10.12 -4.28 32.17
CA GLN A 21 -9.26 -3.23 32.71
C GLN A 21 -8.80 -2.22 31.65
N GLU A 22 -8.76 -2.60 30.36
CA GLU A 22 -8.30 -1.71 29.28
C GLU A 22 -9.44 -1.15 28.41
N ALA A 23 -10.62 -1.76 28.45
CA ALA A 23 -11.77 -1.39 27.64
C ALA A 23 -12.98 -1.04 28.52
N HIS A 24 -13.07 0.23 28.92
CA HIS A 24 -14.12 0.70 29.83
C HIS A 24 -15.42 1.06 29.10
N GLU A 25 -15.34 1.58 27.88
CA GLU A 25 -16.49 2.09 27.13
C GLU A 25 -16.27 2.08 25.62
N ALA A 26 -17.35 2.04 24.83
CA ALA A 26 -17.30 2.24 23.39
C ALA A 26 -16.72 3.61 23.01
N ILE A 27 -16.13 3.71 21.83
CA ILE A 27 -15.69 5.01 21.28
C ILE A 27 -16.93 5.85 20.96
N ARG A 28 -17.13 6.92 21.72
CA ARG A 28 -18.25 7.85 21.59
C ARG A 28 -17.81 9.30 21.83
N PRO A 29 -18.66 10.31 21.55
CA PRO A 29 -18.36 11.68 21.95
C PRO A 29 -18.18 11.79 23.48
N ALA A 30 -17.24 12.62 23.89
CA ALA A 30 -16.90 12.81 25.31
C ALA A 30 -17.88 13.76 26.03
N GLY A 31 -17.89 13.69 27.36
CA GLY A 31 -18.70 14.51 28.25
C GLY A 31 -20.11 13.99 28.48
N ASP A 32 -20.81 14.59 29.44
CA ASP A 32 -22.20 14.22 29.82
C ASP A 32 -23.23 14.72 28.81
N SER A 33 -22.86 15.74 28.02
CA SER A 33 -23.65 16.26 26.90
C SER A 33 -22.78 16.31 25.66
N PHE A 34 -23.15 15.53 24.64
CA PHE A 34 -22.39 15.46 23.39
C PHE A 34 -22.52 16.76 22.61
N ARG A 35 -21.38 17.32 22.18
CA ARG A 35 -21.38 18.43 21.22
C ARG A 35 -21.84 17.91 19.88
N THR A 36 -22.71 18.64 19.19
CA THR A 36 -23.05 18.29 17.80
C THR A 36 -21.82 18.48 16.90
N PRO A 37 -21.76 17.83 15.72
CA PRO A 37 -20.65 18.04 14.78
C PRO A 37 -20.42 19.52 14.43
N ALA A 38 -21.50 20.32 14.34
CA ALA A 38 -21.44 21.76 14.12
C ALA A 38 -20.82 22.53 15.31
N GLN A 39 -21.06 22.08 16.55
CA GLN A 39 -20.51 22.68 17.78
C GLN A 39 -19.09 22.22 18.11
N ALA A 40 -18.59 21.16 17.46
CA ALA A 40 -17.27 20.61 17.75
C ALA A 40 -16.13 21.50 17.23
N GLU A 41 -16.41 22.44 16.33
CA GLU A 41 -15.42 23.38 15.73
C GLU A 41 -14.20 22.66 15.12
N LEU A 42 -14.40 21.42 14.66
CA LEU A 42 -13.37 20.63 14.00
C LEU A 42 -13.39 20.90 12.49
N SER A 43 -12.25 20.69 11.83
CA SER A 43 -12.14 20.78 10.37
C SER A 43 -11.37 19.60 9.78
N GLY A 44 -11.58 19.34 8.49
CA GLY A 44 -10.94 18.25 7.74
C GLY A 44 -11.27 16.86 8.28
N ASP A 45 -10.29 15.97 8.29
CA ASP A 45 -10.47 14.56 8.67
C ASP A 45 -10.94 14.36 10.12
N ARG A 46 -10.58 15.30 11.01
CA ARG A 46 -11.03 15.26 12.42
C ARG A 46 -12.54 15.52 12.54
N ALA A 47 -13.07 16.44 11.74
CA ALA A 47 -14.51 16.71 11.71
C ALA A 47 -15.27 15.49 11.19
N LYS A 48 -14.80 14.91 10.08
CA LYS A 48 -15.40 13.71 9.48
C LYS A 48 -15.41 12.52 10.44
N LEU A 49 -14.28 12.26 11.10
CA LEU A 49 -14.20 11.16 12.08
C LEU A 49 -15.10 11.41 13.29
N TYR A 50 -15.15 12.64 13.81
CA TYR A 50 -16.04 12.99 14.92
C TYR A 50 -17.51 12.86 14.53
N GLU A 51 -17.88 13.33 13.34
CA GLU A 51 -19.23 13.21 12.80
C GLU A 51 -19.65 11.75 12.66
N LEU A 52 -18.78 10.89 12.13
CA LEU A 52 -19.01 9.44 12.05
C LEU A 52 -19.24 8.82 13.43
N ILE A 53 -18.38 9.14 14.41
CA ILE A 53 -18.51 8.65 15.79
C ILE A 53 -19.83 9.13 16.41
N TRP A 54 -20.18 10.41 16.21
CA TRP A 54 -21.40 11.01 16.73
C TRP A 54 -22.64 10.34 16.12
N GLN A 55 -22.68 10.21 14.78
CA GLN A 55 -23.77 9.55 14.07
C GLN A 55 -23.94 8.09 14.50
N ARG A 56 -22.84 7.33 14.62
CA ARG A 56 -22.87 5.93 15.11
C ARG A 56 -23.44 5.84 16.52
N THR A 57 -23.00 6.73 17.41
CA THR A 57 -23.44 6.75 18.81
C THR A 57 -24.93 7.05 18.90
N VAL A 58 -25.41 8.09 18.21
CA VAL A 58 -26.83 8.47 18.21
C VAL A 58 -27.68 7.38 17.56
N ALA A 59 -27.28 6.87 16.39
CA ALA A 59 -27.99 5.81 15.68
C ALA A 59 -28.14 4.53 16.52
N SER A 60 -27.13 4.18 17.34
CA SER A 60 -27.19 3.01 18.22
C SER A 60 -28.34 3.07 19.25
N GLN A 61 -28.82 4.28 19.58
CA GLN A 61 -29.91 4.48 20.53
C GLN A 61 -31.20 4.93 19.84
N MET A 62 -31.34 4.70 18.53
CA MET A 62 -32.57 4.99 17.78
C MET A 62 -33.43 3.73 17.59
N ALA A 63 -34.68 3.93 17.18
CA ALA A 63 -35.61 2.85 16.83
C ALA A 63 -35.14 2.09 15.58
N ASP A 64 -35.54 0.81 15.47
CA ASP A 64 -35.19 -0.02 14.30
C ASP A 64 -35.84 0.52 13.04
N ALA A 65 -35.16 0.33 11.91
CA ALA A 65 -35.77 0.53 10.61
C ALA A 65 -36.85 -0.53 10.37
N ARG A 66 -38.00 -0.14 9.83
CA ARG A 66 -39.09 -1.03 9.44
C ARG A 66 -39.37 -0.89 7.96
N GLY A 67 -39.75 -1.99 7.33
CA GLY A 67 -40.01 -2.05 5.92
C GLY A 67 -40.68 -3.35 5.52
N GLN A 68 -40.89 -3.51 4.22
CA GLN A 68 -41.44 -4.69 3.60
C GLN A 68 -40.47 -5.20 2.54
N SER A 69 -40.23 -6.50 2.53
CA SER A 69 -39.52 -7.19 1.46
C SER A 69 -40.55 -7.95 0.64
N VAL A 70 -40.59 -7.69 -0.66
CA VAL A 70 -41.51 -8.35 -1.59
C VAL A 70 -40.68 -9.17 -2.56
N SER A 71 -41.05 -10.43 -2.75
CA SER A 71 -40.46 -11.31 -3.76
C SER A 71 -41.57 -11.85 -4.65
N VAL A 72 -41.38 -11.70 -5.95
CA VAL A 72 -42.35 -12.09 -6.99
C VAL A 72 -41.70 -13.13 -7.88
N LYS A 73 -42.42 -14.21 -8.15
CA LYS A 73 -42.07 -15.21 -9.15
C LYS A 73 -43.04 -15.08 -10.32
N ILE A 74 -42.51 -14.91 -11.51
CA ILE A 74 -43.30 -14.69 -12.73
C ILE A 74 -43.08 -15.90 -13.63
N GLY A 75 -44.15 -16.68 -13.85
CA GLY A 75 -44.13 -17.76 -14.81
C GLY A 75 -44.28 -17.20 -16.22
N ALA A 76 -43.43 -17.65 -17.15
CA ALA A 76 -43.53 -17.32 -18.57
C ALA A 76 -43.66 -18.60 -19.39
N GLU A 77 -44.66 -18.66 -20.27
CA GLU A 77 -44.73 -19.70 -21.30
C GLU A 77 -43.89 -19.27 -22.49
N LEU A 78 -42.95 -20.12 -22.89
CA LEU A 78 -42.05 -19.83 -24.01
C LEU A 78 -42.79 -20.07 -25.32
N ALA A 79 -42.67 -19.14 -26.28
CA ALA A 79 -43.28 -19.25 -27.60
C ALA A 79 -42.75 -20.47 -28.39
N GLN A 80 -41.52 -20.91 -28.10
CA GLN A 80 -40.90 -22.12 -28.64
C GLN A 80 -40.33 -22.95 -27.50
N ARG A 81 -40.33 -24.29 -27.65
CA ARG A 81 -39.67 -25.16 -26.68
C ARG A 81 -38.16 -24.95 -26.77
N LEU A 82 -37.54 -24.64 -25.64
CA LEU A 82 -36.08 -24.53 -25.54
C LEU A 82 -35.52 -25.89 -25.15
N SER A 83 -34.55 -26.40 -25.89
CA SER A 83 -33.78 -27.59 -25.48
C SER A 83 -32.56 -27.13 -24.68
N LEU A 84 -32.49 -27.47 -23.39
CA LEU A 84 -31.35 -27.18 -22.52
C LEU A 84 -30.76 -28.48 -21.97
N GLY A 85 -29.44 -28.59 -21.94
CA GLY A 85 -28.71 -29.77 -21.47
C GLY A 85 -27.56 -30.16 -22.40
N THR A 86 -26.74 -31.12 -21.98
CA THR A 86 -25.74 -31.77 -22.84
C THR A 86 -26.42 -32.65 -23.89
N GLU A 87 -25.78 -32.93 -25.02
CA GLU A 87 -26.33 -33.79 -26.10
C GLU A 87 -26.86 -35.15 -25.60
N MET A 88 -26.34 -35.65 -24.47
CA MET A 88 -26.76 -36.91 -23.86
C MET A 88 -28.04 -36.85 -23.00
N SER A 89 -28.55 -35.66 -22.65
CA SER A 89 -29.79 -35.49 -21.89
C SER A 89 -30.44 -34.13 -22.15
N PRO A 90 -31.08 -33.93 -23.31
CA PRO A 90 -31.79 -32.69 -23.61
C PRO A 90 -33.10 -32.62 -22.80
N ALA A 91 -33.29 -31.52 -22.07
CA ALA A 91 -34.54 -31.19 -21.41
C ALA A 91 -35.30 -30.15 -22.25
N GLU A 92 -36.51 -30.50 -22.71
CA GLU A 92 -37.41 -29.55 -23.35
C GLU A 92 -38.12 -28.68 -22.31
N ILE A 93 -37.82 -27.38 -22.32
CA ILE A 93 -38.40 -26.39 -21.43
C ILE A 93 -39.45 -25.59 -22.18
N ARG A 94 -40.68 -25.61 -21.65
CA ARG A 94 -41.82 -24.83 -22.14
C ARG A 94 -42.22 -23.69 -21.19
N ARG A 95 -41.80 -23.77 -19.93
CA ARG A 95 -42.08 -22.76 -18.90
C ARG A 95 -40.78 -22.29 -18.29
N ALA A 96 -40.57 -20.98 -18.29
CA ALA A 96 -39.51 -20.31 -17.55
C ALA A 96 -40.09 -19.64 -16.30
N VAL A 97 -39.23 -19.38 -15.32
CA VAL A 97 -39.58 -18.61 -14.12
C VAL A 97 -38.60 -17.46 -13.98
N PHE A 98 -39.13 -16.25 -13.95
CA PHE A 98 -38.39 -15.05 -13.58
C PHE A 98 -38.62 -14.77 -12.10
N SER A 99 -37.63 -14.18 -11.44
CA SER A 99 -37.74 -13.73 -10.06
C SER A 99 -37.38 -12.25 -9.95
N ALA A 100 -38.19 -11.49 -9.23
CA ALA A 100 -37.89 -10.13 -8.83
C ALA A 100 -38.00 -10.01 -7.31
N SER A 101 -37.10 -9.25 -6.70
CA SER A 101 -37.14 -8.91 -5.28
C SER A 101 -36.95 -7.42 -5.09
N GLY A 102 -37.70 -6.84 -4.16
CA GLY A 102 -37.61 -5.43 -3.82
C GLY A 102 -37.87 -5.18 -2.35
N ARG A 103 -37.16 -4.20 -1.77
CA ARG A 103 -37.29 -3.81 -0.36
C ARG A 103 -37.75 -2.37 -0.25
N THR A 104 -38.85 -2.13 0.45
CA THR A 104 -39.36 -0.77 0.74
C THR A 104 -39.25 -0.47 2.22
N ILE A 105 -38.53 0.59 2.58
CA ILE A 105 -38.43 1.07 3.97
C ILE A 105 -39.64 1.97 4.27
N THR A 106 -40.49 1.55 5.21
CA THR A 106 -41.68 2.31 5.65
C THR A 106 -41.35 3.26 6.80
N PHE A 107 -40.36 2.90 7.62
CA PHE A 107 -39.88 3.73 8.71
C PHE A 107 -38.34 3.63 8.80
N PRO A 108 -37.59 4.72 8.60
CA PRO A 108 -36.13 4.64 8.49
C PRO A 108 -35.42 4.38 9.83
N GLY A 109 -36.04 4.70 10.98
CA GLY A 109 -35.42 4.50 12.29
C GLY A 109 -34.00 5.09 12.36
N PHE A 110 -33.05 4.31 12.87
CA PHE A 110 -31.63 4.69 13.00
C PHE A 110 -30.96 5.10 11.68
N LEU A 111 -31.43 4.61 10.51
CA LEU A 111 -30.86 4.97 9.20
C LEU A 111 -30.93 6.47 8.92
N LYS A 112 -31.88 7.18 9.55
CA LYS A 112 -32.01 8.64 9.42
C LYS A 112 -30.83 9.41 10.02
N ALA A 113 -30.12 8.83 10.99
CA ALA A 113 -28.91 9.43 11.57
C ALA A 113 -27.63 8.90 10.91
N TYR A 114 -27.72 7.87 10.09
CA TYR A 114 -26.59 7.18 9.45
C TYR A 114 -26.85 7.04 7.95
N ALA A 115 -27.07 8.18 7.29
CA ALA A 115 -27.54 8.25 5.91
C ALA A 115 -26.54 7.68 4.90
N ASP A 116 -25.24 7.71 5.20
CA ASP A 116 -24.20 7.17 4.32
C ASP A 116 -24.38 5.65 4.07
N LEU A 117 -24.83 4.88 5.07
CA LEU A 117 -25.20 3.46 4.87
C LEU A 117 -26.49 3.30 4.06
N ALA A 118 -27.29 4.35 3.94
CA ALA A 118 -28.54 4.32 3.22
C ALA A 118 -28.37 4.60 1.72
N GLU A 119 -27.24 5.14 1.28
CA GLU A 119 -27.00 5.45 -0.13
C GLU A 119 -26.32 4.30 -0.89
N ASP A 120 -25.53 3.45 -0.22
CA ASP A 120 -24.83 2.30 -0.82
C ASP A 120 -25.76 1.15 -1.25
N ASP A 121 -27.01 1.15 -0.79
CA ASP A 121 -27.99 0.05 -0.93
C ASP A 121 -29.13 0.38 -1.93
N GLN A 122 -28.89 1.25 -2.91
CA GLN A 122 -29.93 1.75 -3.81
C GLN A 122 -30.56 0.64 -4.68
N ASP A 123 -29.77 -0.33 -5.15
CA ASP A 123 -30.26 -1.43 -5.99
C ASP A 123 -31.22 -2.37 -5.24
N GLU A 124 -31.00 -2.59 -3.94
CA GLU A 124 -31.88 -3.43 -3.11
C GLU A 124 -33.23 -2.76 -2.79
N ARG A 125 -33.36 -1.45 -3.04
CA ARG A 125 -34.56 -0.66 -2.72
C ARG A 125 -35.55 -0.52 -3.86
N ALA A 126 -35.41 -1.34 -4.90
CA ALA A 126 -36.34 -1.38 -6.02
C ALA A 126 -37.78 -1.49 -5.51
N LYS A 127 -38.58 -0.46 -5.78
CA LYS A 127 -40.01 -0.46 -5.48
C LYS A 127 -40.69 -1.33 -6.51
N LEU A 128 -41.16 -2.50 -6.10
CA LEU A 128 -42.00 -3.33 -6.94
C LEU A 128 -43.43 -2.77 -6.95
N PRO A 129 -44.13 -2.82 -8.10
CA PRO A 129 -45.54 -2.48 -8.16
C PRO A 129 -46.36 -3.46 -7.31
N GLN A 130 -47.55 -3.02 -6.90
CA GLN A 130 -48.51 -3.92 -6.26
C GLN A 130 -49.02 -4.91 -7.31
N LEU A 131 -48.83 -6.21 -7.07
CA LEU A 131 -49.27 -7.29 -7.94
C LEU A 131 -50.24 -8.22 -7.21
N SER A 132 -51.13 -8.86 -7.96
CA SER A 132 -52.00 -9.94 -7.46
C SER A 132 -51.54 -11.31 -7.99
N PRO A 133 -51.83 -12.41 -7.27
CA PRO A 133 -51.63 -13.75 -7.81
C PRO A 133 -52.35 -13.91 -9.16
N ASP A 134 -51.66 -14.55 -10.12
CA ASP A 134 -52.16 -14.82 -11.47
C ASP A 134 -52.48 -13.59 -12.33
N GLU A 135 -52.01 -12.40 -11.94
CA GLU A 135 -52.09 -11.20 -12.76
C GLU A 135 -51.27 -11.35 -14.05
N ALA A 136 -51.90 -11.07 -15.20
CA ALA A 136 -51.23 -11.12 -16.49
C ALA A 136 -50.26 -9.93 -16.64
N LEU A 137 -49.01 -10.22 -17.00
CA LEU A 137 -47.97 -9.23 -17.24
C LEU A 137 -47.55 -9.24 -18.71
N ASP A 138 -47.51 -8.07 -19.33
CA ASP A 138 -46.99 -7.92 -20.69
C ASP A 138 -45.46 -7.88 -20.66
N LEU A 139 -44.86 -8.68 -21.54
CA LEU A 139 -43.42 -8.69 -21.72
C LEU A 139 -43.00 -7.44 -22.50
N ALA A 140 -42.36 -6.49 -21.81
CA ALA A 140 -41.84 -5.27 -22.46
C ALA A 140 -40.55 -5.56 -23.26
N THR A 141 -39.53 -6.11 -22.60
CA THR A 141 -38.21 -6.38 -23.20
C THR A 141 -37.55 -7.60 -22.56
N VAL A 142 -36.79 -8.36 -23.34
CA VAL A 142 -35.90 -9.43 -22.85
C VAL A 142 -34.49 -9.15 -23.33
N THR A 143 -33.56 -9.03 -22.38
CA THR A 143 -32.14 -8.85 -22.67
C THR A 143 -31.38 -10.07 -22.16
N PRO A 144 -30.69 -10.83 -23.03
CA PRO A 144 -29.82 -11.90 -22.57
C PRO A 144 -28.56 -11.29 -21.94
N GLU A 145 -28.28 -11.67 -20.69
CA GLU A 145 -27.09 -11.24 -19.96
C GLU A 145 -26.17 -12.43 -19.69
N GLY A 146 -24.90 -12.26 -20.02
CA GLY A 146 -23.84 -13.20 -19.67
C GLY A 146 -23.14 -12.74 -18.39
N HIS A 147 -22.92 -13.67 -17.46
CA HIS A 147 -22.16 -13.40 -16.25
C HIS A 147 -21.03 -14.42 -16.09
N GLU A 148 -19.92 -13.95 -15.56
CA GLU A 148 -18.81 -14.80 -15.12
C GLU A 148 -18.69 -14.75 -13.60
N THR A 149 -18.33 -15.88 -13.00
CA THR A 149 -18.07 -15.94 -11.56
C THR A 149 -16.85 -15.08 -11.24
N LYS A 150 -17.01 -14.12 -10.34
CA LYS A 150 -15.90 -13.32 -9.84
C LYS A 150 -15.11 -14.10 -8.77
N PRO A 151 -13.79 -13.97 -8.73
CA PRO A 151 -13.00 -14.55 -7.64
C PRO A 151 -13.33 -13.87 -6.30
N PRO A 152 -13.01 -14.50 -5.16
CA PRO A 152 -13.12 -13.87 -3.85
C PRO A 152 -12.39 -12.53 -3.81
N ALA A 153 -13.04 -11.51 -3.25
CA ALA A 153 -12.45 -10.19 -3.13
C ALA A 153 -11.21 -10.22 -2.22
N ARG A 154 -10.14 -9.53 -2.62
CA ARG A 154 -8.96 -9.32 -1.78
C ARG A 154 -9.35 -8.55 -0.51
N PHE A 155 -8.55 -8.72 0.54
CA PHE A 155 -8.72 -7.92 1.75
C PHE A 155 -8.43 -6.43 1.47
N THR A 156 -9.22 -5.58 2.11
CA THR A 156 -8.92 -4.16 2.33
C THR A 156 -8.45 -4.01 3.78
N GLU A 157 -7.96 -2.84 4.20
CA GLU A 157 -7.63 -2.64 5.61
C GLU A 157 -8.83 -2.95 6.54
N PRO A 158 -10.06 -2.45 6.30
CA PRO A 158 -11.21 -2.79 7.13
C PRO A 158 -11.54 -4.28 7.15
N THR A 159 -11.55 -4.95 6.00
CA THR A 159 -11.92 -6.37 5.96
C THR A 159 -10.84 -7.28 6.55
N LEU A 160 -9.56 -6.88 6.48
CA LEU A 160 -8.49 -7.57 7.19
C LEU A 160 -8.61 -7.39 8.71
N ILE A 161 -8.89 -6.18 9.19
CA ILE A 161 -9.11 -5.93 10.63
C ILE A 161 -10.29 -6.75 11.13
N ALA A 162 -11.41 -6.75 10.39
CA ALA A 162 -12.58 -7.56 10.73
C ALA A 162 -12.23 -9.05 10.81
N LYS A 163 -11.38 -9.55 9.89
CA LYS A 163 -10.95 -10.95 9.93
C LYS A 163 -10.00 -11.25 11.09
N LEU A 164 -9.09 -10.32 11.43
CA LEU A 164 -8.21 -10.44 12.59
C LEU A 164 -9.02 -10.46 13.90
N GLU A 165 -10.03 -9.61 14.02
CA GLU A 165 -10.98 -9.59 15.14
C GLU A 165 -11.80 -10.89 15.24
N GLU A 166 -12.34 -11.38 14.11
CA GLU A 166 -13.08 -12.66 14.04
C GLU A 166 -12.22 -13.84 14.50
N LEU A 167 -10.92 -13.84 14.15
CA LEU A 167 -9.96 -14.87 14.53
C LEU A 167 -9.33 -14.63 15.91
N GLU A 168 -9.72 -13.56 16.62
CA GLU A 168 -9.16 -13.14 17.91
C GLU A 168 -7.63 -12.90 17.89
N ILE A 169 -7.09 -12.56 16.71
CA ILE A 169 -5.68 -12.27 16.49
C ILE A 169 -5.44 -10.77 16.58
N GLY A 170 -4.58 -10.35 17.51
CA GLY A 170 -4.32 -8.95 17.79
C GLY A 170 -5.41 -8.30 18.65
N ARG A 171 -5.27 -6.99 18.85
CA ARG A 171 -6.06 -6.18 19.78
C ARG A 171 -6.30 -4.79 19.18
N PRO A 172 -7.24 -3.98 19.69
CA PRO A 172 -7.49 -2.62 19.18
C PRO A 172 -6.23 -1.74 19.08
N SER A 173 -5.27 -1.95 19.98
CA SER A 173 -3.98 -1.26 20.00
C SER A 173 -3.00 -1.72 18.90
N THR A 174 -3.18 -2.92 18.33
CA THR A 174 -2.23 -3.54 17.42
C THR A 174 -2.67 -3.56 15.96
N TYR A 175 -3.97 -3.52 15.64
CA TYR A 175 -4.48 -3.64 14.26
C TYR A 175 -3.79 -2.68 13.25
N ALA A 176 -3.79 -1.38 13.54
CA ALA A 176 -3.15 -0.40 12.66
C ALA A 176 -1.64 -0.60 12.55
N SER A 177 -1.00 -1.11 13.60
CA SER A 177 0.44 -1.39 13.62
C SER A 177 0.81 -2.64 12.82
N ILE A 178 -0.04 -3.67 12.82
CA ILE A 178 0.11 -4.90 12.04
C ILE A 178 0.12 -4.54 10.55
N ILE A 179 -0.93 -3.83 10.09
CA ILE A 179 -1.06 -3.42 8.68
C ILE A 179 0.13 -2.56 8.26
N ARG A 180 0.49 -1.55 9.07
CA ARG A 180 1.66 -0.72 8.80
C ARG A 180 2.95 -1.54 8.70
N THR A 181 3.11 -2.56 9.52
CA THR A 181 4.33 -3.37 9.57
C THR A 181 4.44 -4.29 8.36
N ILE A 182 3.36 -5.00 7.99
CA ILE A 182 3.39 -5.89 6.82
C ILE A 182 3.57 -5.10 5.51
N THR A 183 3.05 -3.87 5.44
CA THR A 183 3.30 -2.98 4.30
C THR A 183 4.70 -2.39 4.31
N ALA A 184 5.21 -1.92 5.46
CA ALA A 184 6.55 -1.34 5.54
C ALA A 184 7.68 -2.36 5.30
N ARG A 185 7.41 -3.66 5.51
CA ARG A 185 8.34 -4.77 5.25
C ARG A 185 8.15 -5.42 3.89
N ASP A 186 7.30 -4.85 3.03
CA ASP A 186 7.11 -5.29 1.65
C ASP A 186 6.54 -6.72 1.51
N TYR A 187 5.80 -7.19 2.52
CA TYR A 187 5.00 -8.41 2.41
C TYR A 187 3.69 -8.16 1.68
N VAL A 188 3.18 -6.93 1.77
CA VAL A 188 1.90 -6.56 1.17
C VAL A 188 2.00 -5.14 0.66
N TYR A 189 1.49 -4.87 -0.54
CA TYR A 189 1.35 -3.53 -1.08
C TYR A 189 -0.12 -3.20 -1.34
N LYS A 190 -0.42 -1.91 -1.54
CA LYS A 190 -1.77 -1.44 -1.84
C LYS A 190 -1.95 -1.24 -3.34
N LYS A 191 -2.94 -1.91 -3.93
CA LYS A 191 -3.41 -1.66 -5.30
C LYS A 191 -4.83 -1.11 -5.22
N GLY A 192 -4.96 0.21 -5.33
CA GLY A 192 -6.20 0.90 -4.95
C GLY A 192 -6.44 0.77 -3.44
N THR A 193 -7.57 0.19 -3.05
CA THR A 193 -7.93 -0.11 -1.65
C THR A 193 -7.58 -1.54 -1.22
N ALA A 194 -7.26 -2.42 -2.18
CA ALA A 194 -6.96 -3.82 -1.92
C ALA A 194 -5.50 -4.00 -1.45
N LEU A 195 -5.33 -4.92 -0.51
CA LEU A 195 -4.06 -5.42 -0.02
C LEU A 195 -3.64 -6.62 -0.87
N VAL A 196 -2.50 -6.51 -1.53
CA VAL A 196 -1.97 -7.54 -2.42
C VAL A 196 -0.68 -8.10 -1.83
N PRO A 197 -0.57 -9.43 -1.61
CA PRO A 197 0.66 -10.04 -1.14
C PRO A 197 1.75 -9.98 -2.21
N THR A 198 3.00 -9.81 -1.80
CA THR A 198 4.16 -9.94 -2.69
C THR A 198 4.63 -11.39 -2.76
N TRP A 199 5.45 -11.72 -3.77
CA TRP A 199 6.09 -13.04 -3.83
C TRP A 199 7.01 -13.32 -2.63
N LEU A 200 7.60 -12.28 -2.04
CA LEU A 200 8.34 -12.38 -0.76
C LEU A 200 7.42 -12.88 0.37
N ALA A 201 6.18 -12.40 0.43
CA ALA A 201 5.20 -12.87 1.39
C ALA A 201 4.90 -14.36 1.20
N PHE A 202 4.75 -14.84 -0.05
CA PHE A 202 4.57 -16.26 -0.35
C PHE A 202 5.77 -17.09 0.12
N ALA A 203 7.00 -16.67 -0.18
CA ALA A 203 8.22 -17.36 0.23
C ALA A 203 8.34 -17.47 1.76
N VAL A 204 8.13 -16.36 2.47
CA VAL A 204 8.18 -16.35 3.94
C VAL A 204 7.03 -17.14 4.56
N THR A 205 5.82 -17.02 4.01
CA THR A 205 4.66 -17.79 4.51
C THR A 205 4.87 -19.28 4.31
N ARG A 206 5.36 -19.71 3.14
CA ARG A 206 5.68 -21.11 2.86
C ARG A 206 6.73 -21.65 3.82
N LEU A 207 7.83 -20.91 4.02
CA LEU A 207 8.85 -21.26 5.00
C LEU A 207 8.24 -21.48 6.40
N LEU A 208 7.40 -20.56 6.85
CA LEU A 208 6.79 -20.64 8.18
C LEU A 208 5.74 -21.75 8.27
N VAL A 209 4.97 -22.02 7.23
CA VAL A 209 3.97 -23.10 7.22
C VAL A 209 4.65 -24.48 7.19
N GLU A 210 5.73 -24.64 6.41
CA GLU A 210 6.43 -25.92 6.29
C GLU A 210 7.28 -26.24 7.52
N HIS A 211 7.99 -25.25 8.09
CA HIS A 211 8.94 -25.49 9.19
C HIS A 211 8.43 -25.05 10.57
N PHE A 212 7.49 -24.12 10.63
CA PHE A 212 6.97 -23.55 11.89
C PHE A 212 5.43 -23.49 11.94
N PRO A 213 4.70 -24.55 11.53
CA PRO A 213 3.25 -24.48 11.32
C PRO A 213 2.48 -23.98 12.55
N ARG A 214 2.95 -24.33 13.75
CA ARG A 214 2.36 -23.88 15.02
C ARG A 214 2.47 -22.36 15.21
N LEU A 215 3.57 -21.73 14.82
CA LEU A 215 3.79 -20.30 15.04
C LEU A 215 2.92 -19.42 14.14
N VAL A 216 2.42 -19.96 13.03
CA VAL A 216 1.53 -19.28 12.09
C VAL A 216 0.09 -19.81 12.13
N ASP A 217 -0.20 -20.75 13.03
CA ASP A 217 -1.56 -21.21 13.27
C ASP A 217 -2.39 -20.10 13.93
N TYR A 218 -3.61 -19.91 13.41
CA TYR A 218 -4.50 -18.85 13.86
C TYR A 218 -4.94 -19.07 15.31
N ARG A 219 -5.22 -20.32 15.72
CA ARG A 219 -5.67 -20.63 17.07
C ARG A 219 -4.53 -20.43 18.07
N PHE A 220 -3.32 -20.89 17.74
CA PHE A 220 -2.16 -20.68 18.59
C PHE A 220 -1.91 -19.19 18.86
N THR A 221 -2.05 -18.35 17.84
CA THR A 221 -1.87 -16.90 17.98
C THR A 221 -2.96 -16.29 18.88
N ALA A 222 -4.21 -16.68 18.70
CA ALA A 222 -5.32 -16.25 19.56
C ALA A 222 -5.12 -16.69 21.02
N GLU A 223 -4.73 -17.95 21.25
CA GLU A 223 -4.43 -18.49 22.59
C GLU A 223 -3.28 -17.74 23.27
N LEU A 224 -2.26 -17.32 22.51
CA LEU A 224 -1.15 -16.55 23.06
C LEU A 224 -1.62 -15.17 23.53
N GLU A 225 -2.46 -14.50 22.76
CA GLU A 225 -3.05 -13.22 23.15
C GLU A 225 -3.93 -13.35 24.41
N ASP A 226 -4.72 -14.42 24.50
CA ASP A 226 -5.51 -14.73 25.70
C ASP A 226 -4.62 -14.92 26.94
N LYS A 227 -3.49 -15.63 26.82
CA LYS A 227 -2.52 -15.76 27.90
C LYS A 227 -1.90 -14.43 28.32
N LEU A 228 -1.70 -13.50 27.39
CA LEU A 228 -1.22 -12.16 27.71
C LEU A 228 -2.27 -11.37 28.50
N ASP A 229 -3.56 -11.53 28.16
CA ASP A 229 -4.67 -10.96 28.92
C ASP A 229 -4.77 -11.59 30.32
N GLU A 230 -4.59 -12.90 30.48
CA GLU A 230 -4.52 -13.56 31.79
C GLU A 230 -3.36 -13.03 32.65
N ILE A 231 -2.21 -12.73 32.05
CA ILE A 231 -1.08 -12.10 32.76
C ILE A 231 -1.47 -10.70 33.23
N ALA A 232 -2.14 -9.91 32.37
CA ALA A 232 -2.58 -8.56 32.71
C ALA A 232 -3.65 -8.57 33.82
N GLY A 233 -4.56 -9.55 33.80
CA GLY A 233 -5.56 -9.78 34.84
C GLY A 233 -5.00 -10.32 36.15
N GLY A 234 -3.78 -10.88 36.13
CA GLY A 234 -3.13 -11.49 37.30
C GLY A 234 -3.42 -12.99 37.48
N ASP A 235 -4.13 -13.60 36.53
CA ASP A 235 -4.53 -15.02 36.54
C ASP A 235 -3.40 -15.95 36.04
N ALA A 236 -2.40 -15.41 35.32
CA ALA A 236 -1.24 -16.15 34.83
C ALA A 236 0.11 -15.55 35.26
N LYS A 237 1.09 -16.41 35.52
CA LYS A 237 2.45 -16.00 35.90
C LYS A 237 3.31 -15.76 34.68
N ARG A 238 3.68 -14.49 34.43
CA ARG A 238 4.54 -14.06 33.30
C ARG A 238 5.76 -14.97 33.04
N VAL A 239 6.54 -15.28 34.07
CA VAL A 239 7.78 -16.08 33.92
C VAL A 239 7.48 -17.50 33.47
N GLN A 240 6.39 -18.09 33.96
CA GLN A 240 5.97 -19.42 33.56
C GLN A 240 5.53 -19.45 32.10
N VAL A 241 4.69 -18.49 31.68
CA VAL A 241 4.25 -18.37 30.27
C VAL A 241 5.43 -18.22 29.31
N LEU A 242 6.43 -17.41 29.68
CA LEU A 242 7.65 -17.26 28.89
C LEU A 242 8.47 -18.55 28.80
N ASN A 243 8.63 -19.27 29.92
CA ASN A 243 9.33 -20.56 29.94
C ASN A 243 8.60 -21.59 29.09
N ASP A 244 7.28 -21.71 29.23
CA ASP A 244 6.47 -22.67 28.48
C ASP A 244 6.48 -22.37 26.97
N PHE A 245 6.52 -21.09 26.59
CA PHE A 245 6.65 -20.69 25.18
C PHE A 245 8.05 -20.99 24.62
N PHE A 246 9.10 -20.68 25.38
CA PHE A 246 10.47 -20.75 24.90
C PHE A 246 11.07 -22.15 24.97
N TYR A 247 10.93 -22.84 26.10
CA TYR A 247 11.48 -24.19 26.34
C TYR A 247 10.45 -25.31 26.15
N GLY A 248 9.16 -24.97 26.03
CA GLY A 248 8.09 -25.95 26.04
C GLY A 248 7.61 -26.26 27.46
N PRO A 249 6.33 -26.64 27.64
CA PRO A 249 5.80 -26.96 28.96
C PRO A 249 6.31 -28.33 29.46
N PRO A 250 6.56 -28.50 30.77
CA PRO A 250 7.14 -29.74 31.31
C PRO A 250 6.29 -30.97 31.04
N GLY A 251 6.91 -32.05 30.56
CA GLY A 251 6.21 -33.34 30.35
C GLY A 251 5.30 -33.40 29.13
N HIS A 252 5.34 -32.40 28.25
CA HIS A 252 4.69 -32.45 26.95
C HIS A 252 5.70 -32.75 25.84
N GLU A 253 5.26 -33.47 24.80
CA GLU A 253 6.00 -33.69 23.55
C GLU A 253 6.18 -32.40 22.71
N ARG A 254 5.68 -31.26 23.20
CA ARG A 254 5.63 -30.02 22.43
C ARG A 254 6.96 -29.28 22.56
N GLU A 255 7.74 -29.28 21.49
CA GLU A 255 8.94 -28.46 21.36
C GLU A 255 8.64 -26.98 21.65
N GLY A 256 9.54 -26.35 22.40
CA GLY A 256 9.56 -24.90 22.59
C GLY A 256 10.20 -24.20 21.40
N LEU A 257 10.03 -22.87 21.33
CA LEU A 257 10.67 -22.05 20.29
C LEU A 257 12.19 -22.26 20.21
N HIS A 258 12.85 -22.49 21.35
CA HIS A 258 14.29 -22.70 21.42
C HIS A 258 14.75 -23.89 20.56
N ASP A 259 14.07 -25.03 20.68
CA ASP A 259 14.47 -26.25 20.00
C ASP A 259 14.17 -26.13 18.49
N MET A 260 13.00 -25.59 18.14
CA MET A 260 12.62 -25.30 16.75
C MET A 260 13.59 -24.35 16.04
N ALA A 261 14.14 -23.37 16.76
CA ALA A 261 15.07 -22.39 16.19
C ALA A 261 16.53 -22.86 16.19
N THR A 262 16.86 -23.92 16.95
CA THR A 262 18.22 -24.46 17.02
C THR A 262 18.42 -25.57 15.99
N ASP A 263 17.36 -26.33 15.70
CA ASP A 263 17.37 -27.39 14.69
C ASP A 263 16.40 -27.07 13.54
N LEU A 264 16.80 -26.13 12.68
CA LEU A 264 16.02 -25.79 11.48
C LEU A 264 16.08 -26.89 10.39
N GLY A 265 16.95 -27.90 10.55
CA GLY A 265 17.28 -28.86 9.51
C GLY A 265 17.89 -28.22 8.25
N ASP A 266 17.97 -29.01 7.18
CA ASP A 266 18.43 -28.56 5.86
C ASP A 266 17.27 -27.89 5.10
N ILE A 267 17.15 -26.57 5.23
CA ILE A 267 16.16 -25.78 4.48
C ILE A 267 16.73 -25.44 3.10
N ASP A 268 16.12 -25.99 2.05
CA ASP A 268 16.41 -25.58 0.68
C ASP A 268 15.75 -24.22 0.38
N ALA A 269 16.51 -23.15 0.62
CA ALA A 269 16.09 -21.78 0.37
C ALA A 269 15.64 -21.55 -1.09
N ARG A 270 16.20 -22.29 -2.06
CA ARG A 270 15.83 -22.17 -3.47
C ARG A 270 14.46 -22.80 -3.70
N ALA A 271 14.21 -23.98 -3.16
CA ALA A 271 12.91 -24.64 -3.26
C ALA A 271 11.80 -23.80 -2.58
N THR A 272 12.04 -23.27 -1.38
CA THR A 272 11.07 -22.45 -0.64
C THR A 272 10.70 -21.16 -1.39
N SER A 273 11.64 -20.61 -2.16
CA SER A 273 11.46 -19.38 -2.92
C SER A 273 11.08 -19.62 -4.39
N THR A 274 10.75 -20.87 -4.78
CA THR A 274 10.32 -21.25 -6.14
C THR A 274 8.85 -21.69 -6.12
N PHE A 275 8.04 -21.12 -7.01
CA PHE A 275 6.63 -21.45 -7.17
C PHE A 275 6.34 -21.76 -8.64
N ALA A 276 5.65 -22.86 -8.92
CA ALA A 276 5.22 -23.19 -10.28
C ALA A 276 4.06 -22.27 -10.70
N ILE A 277 4.07 -21.85 -11.96
CA ILE A 277 2.98 -21.06 -12.56
C ILE A 277 2.16 -21.99 -13.46
N GLY A 278 0.89 -22.19 -13.12
CA GLY A 278 0.03 -23.14 -13.82
C GLY A 278 0.39 -24.59 -13.54
N ASP A 279 0.37 -25.42 -14.58
CA ASP A 279 0.75 -26.84 -14.48
C ASP A 279 2.27 -26.98 -14.26
N PRO A 280 2.74 -27.66 -13.19
CA PRO A 280 4.15 -27.95 -12.98
C PRO A 280 4.86 -28.60 -14.18
N GLU A 281 4.15 -29.35 -15.03
CA GLU A 281 4.72 -29.97 -16.24
C GLU A 281 5.17 -28.95 -17.29
N LEU A 282 4.62 -27.73 -17.27
CA LEU A 282 5.06 -26.64 -18.16
C LEU A 282 6.47 -26.15 -17.82
N GLY A 283 6.97 -26.45 -16.61
CA GLY A 283 8.32 -26.08 -16.18
C GLY A 283 8.54 -24.58 -15.97
N ILE A 284 7.49 -23.76 -15.97
CA ILE A 284 7.57 -22.32 -15.73
C ILE A 284 7.44 -22.04 -14.23
N ASN A 285 8.44 -21.40 -13.66
CA ASN A 285 8.50 -21.10 -12.24
C ASN A 285 8.72 -19.61 -12.00
N VAL A 286 8.06 -19.04 -11.00
CA VAL A 286 8.42 -17.74 -10.42
C VAL A 286 9.33 -17.95 -9.22
N ARG A 287 10.37 -17.12 -9.14
CA ARG A 287 11.39 -17.16 -8.09
C ARG A 287 11.60 -15.81 -7.45
N VAL A 288 11.76 -15.82 -6.12
CA VAL A 288 12.15 -14.65 -5.35
C VAL A 288 13.67 -14.65 -5.18
N GLY A 289 14.36 -13.79 -5.93
CA GLY A 289 15.81 -13.65 -5.88
C GLY A 289 16.27 -12.46 -5.05
N ARG A 290 17.59 -12.38 -4.81
CA ARG A 290 18.25 -11.21 -4.18
C ARG A 290 17.97 -9.88 -4.92
N TYR A 291 17.70 -9.96 -6.22
CA TYR A 291 17.57 -8.81 -7.10
C TYR A 291 16.14 -8.54 -7.57
N GLY A 292 15.15 -9.22 -6.98
CA GLY A 292 13.75 -9.11 -7.35
C GLY A 292 13.15 -10.44 -7.76
N THR A 293 11.87 -10.40 -8.09
CA THR A 293 11.09 -11.55 -8.56
C THR A 293 11.29 -11.73 -10.06
N TYR A 294 11.50 -12.96 -10.51
CA TYR A 294 11.64 -13.30 -11.92
C TYR A 294 10.98 -14.63 -12.24
N VAL A 295 10.54 -14.81 -13.48
CA VAL A 295 10.11 -16.10 -14.02
C VAL A 295 11.30 -16.80 -14.69
N GLU A 296 11.35 -18.13 -14.58
CA GLU A 296 12.35 -19.01 -15.18
C GLU A 296 11.65 -20.24 -15.76
N ASP A 297 11.98 -20.61 -17.00
CA ASP A 297 11.48 -21.84 -17.64
C ASP A 297 12.48 -23.01 -17.58
N SER A 298 12.10 -24.14 -18.18
CA SER A 298 12.93 -25.35 -18.27
C SER A 298 14.22 -25.18 -19.08
N GLU A 299 14.25 -24.19 -20.00
CA GLU A 299 15.43 -23.81 -20.79
C GLU A 299 16.33 -22.80 -20.04
N ALA A 300 16.03 -22.52 -18.77
CA ALA A 300 16.72 -21.54 -17.92
C ALA A 300 16.69 -20.10 -18.46
N ARG A 301 15.74 -19.79 -19.37
CA ARG A 301 15.45 -18.41 -19.78
C ARG A 301 14.79 -17.70 -18.60
N ARG A 302 15.14 -16.43 -18.40
CA ARG A 302 14.66 -15.64 -17.28
C ARG A 302 14.07 -14.33 -17.75
N ALA A 303 12.99 -13.92 -17.09
CA ALA A 303 12.40 -12.61 -17.27
C ALA A 303 12.00 -12.01 -15.92
N ASN A 304 12.25 -10.72 -15.72
CA ASN A 304 11.84 -10.05 -14.49
C ASN A 304 10.32 -9.88 -14.45
N VAL A 305 9.74 -10.09 -13.27
CA VAL A 305 8.32 -9.78 -13.02
C VAL A 305 8.22 -8.32 -12.56
N PRO A 306 7.34 -7.49 -13.16
CA PRO A 306 7.12 -6.12 -12.70
C PRO A 306 6.72 -6.06 -11.22
N GLU A 307 7.24 -5.09 -10.47
CA GLU A 307 7.00 -4.96 -9.02
C GLU A 307 5.53 -4.66 -8.66
N ASP A 308 4.76 -4.09 -9.59
CA ASP A 308 3.35 -3.72 -9.41
C ASP A 308 2.35 -4.80 -9.87
N MET A 309 2.84 -5.86 -10.51
CA MET A 309 2.04 -7.00 -10.98
C MET A 309 1.63 -7.87 -9.79
N ALA A 310 0.32 -8.11 -9.65
CA ALA A 310 -0.19 -8.96 -8.59
C ALA A 310 0.10 -10.44 -8.89
N PRO A 311 0.32 -11.30 -7.88
CA PRO A 311 0.58 -12.72 -8.10
C PRO A 311 -0.48 -13.46 -8.92
N ASP A 312 -1.75 -13.09 -8.80
CA ASP A 312 -2.86 -13.67 -9.58
C ASP A 312 -2.98 -13.12 -11.01
N GLU A 313 -2.30 -12.02 -11.33
CA GLU A 313 -2.19 -11.50 -12.69
C GLU A 313 -1.06 -12.19 -13.48
N LEU A 314 -0.14 -12.88 -12.80
CA LEU A 314 0.94 -13.63 -13.42
C LEU A 314 0.43 -15.01 -13.89
N THR A 315 -0.35 -15.01 -14.97
CA THR A 315 -0.83 -16.25 -15.61
C THR A 315 0.27 -16.93 -16.43
N VAL A 316 0.02 -18.15 -16.90
CA VAL A 316 0.94 -18.89 -17.78
C VAL A 316 1.22 -18.08 -19.05
N GLU A 317 0.19 -17.49 -19.65
CA GLU A 317 0.29 -16.69 -20.87
C GLU A 317 1.15 -15.44 -20.63
N VAL A 318 0.94 -14.75 -19.50
CA VAL A 318 1.74 -13.58 -19.14
C VAL A 318 3.19 -13.98 -18.88
N ALA A 319 3.43 -15.09 -18.18
CA ALA A 319 4.79 -15.59 -17.94
C ALA A 319 5.51 -15.94 -19.25
N GLN A 320 4.81 -16.61 -20.18
CA GLN A 320 5.33 -16.90 -21.53
C GLN A 320 5.63 -15.61 -22.31
N GLN A 321 4.77 -14.60 -22.24
CA GLN A 321 5.03 -13.30 -22.87
C GLN A 321 6.24 -12.59 -22.28
N LEU A 322 6.42 -12.65 -20.96
CA LEU A 322 7.61 -12.09 -20.29
C LEU A 322 8.89 -12.81 -20.72
N LEU A 323 8.84 -14.15 -20.82
CA LEU A 323 9.95 -14.98 -21.29
C LEU A 323 10.25 -14.83 -22.78
N ALA A 324 9.21 -14.60 -23.60
CA ALA A 324 9.34 -14.37 -25.04
C ALA A 324 9.80 -12.95 -25.37
N THR A 325 9.46 -11.98 -24.51
CA THR A 325 10.09 -10.66 -24.56
C THR A 325 11.57 -10.88 -24.29
N PRO A 326 12.50 -10.42 -25.16
CA PRO A 326 13.94 -10.58 -24.98
C PRO A 326 14.43 -9.74 -23.80
N SER A 327 14.03 -10.14 -22.61
CA SER A 327 14.47 -9.66 -21.31
C SER A 327 15.81 -10.32 -20.98
N GLY A 328 16.74 -10.27 -21.94
CA GLY A 328 17.98 -11.02 -21.85
C GLY A 328 18.82 -11.12 -23.10
N GLU A 329 18.36 -10.71 -24.29
CA GLU A 329 19.30 -10.56 -25.40
C GLU A 329 20.23 -9.39 -25.06
N GLU A 330 21.47 -9.77 -24.77
CA GLU A 330 22.62 -8.90 -24.79
C GLU A 330 22.68 -8.27 -26.18
N ARG A 331 22.12 -7.07 -26.31
CA ARG A 331 22.18 -6.36 -27.57
C ARG A 331 23.56 -5.74 -27.65
N GLU A 332 24.45 -6.41 -28.37
CA GLU A 332 25.76 -5.90 -28.70
C GLU A 332 25.60 -4.59 -29.49
N LEU A 333 26.09 -3.49 -28.92
CA LEU A 333 26.05 -2.18 -29.55
C LEU A 333 27.30 -1.94 -30.40
N GLY A 334 28.39 -2.65 -30.11
CA GLY A 334 29.69 -2.56 -30.79
C GLY A 334 30.85 -2.49 -29.79
N GLU A 335 32.04 -2.19 -30.28
CA GLU A 335 33.26 -2.05 -29.45
C GLU A 335 33.54 -0.57 -29.14
N ASP A 336 33.95 -0.27 -27.91
CA ASP A 336 34.42 1.07 -27.53
C ASP A 336 35.77 1.37 -28.21
N PRO A 337 35.87 2.38 -29.10
CA PRO A 337 37.11 2.71 -29.80
C PRO A 337 38.30 3.08 -28.89
N ALA A 338 38.03 3.51 -27.65
CA ALA A 338 39.09 3.91 -26.71
C ALA A 338 39.68 2.72 -25.92
N THR A 339 38.87 1.70 -25.64
CA THR A 339 39.26 0.57 -24.78
C THR A 339 39.33 -0.76 -25.54
N GLY A 340 38.67 -0.87 -26.69
CA GLY A 340 38.50 -2.11 -27.44
C GLY A 340 37.51 -3.09 -26.80
N HIS A 341 36.78 -2.68 -25.76
CA HIS A 341 35.86 -3.56 -25.04
C HIS A 341 34.48 -3.61 -25.71
N PRO A 342 33.82 -4.78 -25.77
CA PRO A 342 32.44 -4.87 -26.23
C PRO A 342 31.50 -4.11 -25.29
N ILE A 343 30.60 -3.31 -25.85
CA ILE A 343 29.55 -2.59 -25.12
C ILE A 343 28.19 -3.23 -25.43
N VAL A 344 27.44 -3.53 -24.38
CA VAL A 344 26.18 -4.26 -24.50
C VAL A 344 25.06 -3.57 -23.72
N ALA A 345 23.85 -3.58 -24.29
CA ALA A 345 22.63 -3.13 -23.64
C ALA A 345 21.88 -4.32 -23.04
N ARG A 346 21.50 -4.22 -21.76
CA ARG A 346 20.83 -5.28 -21.00
C ARG A 346 19.72 -4.71 -20.12
N THR A 347 18.79 -5.57 -19.72
CA THR A 347 17.75 -5.21 -18.74
C THR A 347 18.16 -5.71 -17.36
N GLY A 348 18.25 -4.79 -16.38
CA GLY A 348 18.64 -5.10 -15.01
C GLY A 348 17.54 -4.80 -14.00
N ARG A 349 17.81 -5.09 -12.71
CA ARG A 349 16.87 -4.85 -11.60
C ARG A 349 16.36 -3.41 -11.48
N TYR A 350 17.13 -2.44 -11.97
CA TYR A 350 16.82 -1.01 -11.89
C TYR A 350 16.37 -0.43 -13.23
N GLY A 351 16.04 -1.29 -14.20
CA GLY A 351 15.70 -0.93 -15.57
C GLY A 351 16.82 -1.23 -16.57
N PRO A 352 16.63 -0.82 -17.84
CA PRO A 352 17.61 -0.96 -18.90
C PRO A 352 18.93 -0.24 -18.58
N TYR A 353 20.06 -0.86 -18.88
CA TYR A 353 21.39 -0.30 -18.68
C TYR A 353 22.36 -0.76 -19.78
N VAL A 354 23.44 -0.01 -19.96
CA VAL A 354 24.59 -0.39 -20.78
C VAL A 354 25.77 -0.76 -19.89
N THR A 355 26.55 -1.75 -20.31
CA THR A 355 27.76 -2.18 -19.61
C THR A 355 28.85 -2.53 -20.60
N GLU A 356 30.10 -2.31 -20.22
CA GLU A 356 31.24 -2.92 -20.92
C GLU A 356 31.38 -4.39 -20.50
N VAL A 357 31.89 -5.21 -21.42
CA VAL A 357 32.26 -6.61 -21.17
C VAL A 357 33.77 -6.67 -20.99
N LEU A 358 34.22 -7.14 -19.83
CA LEU A 358 35.64 -7.35 -19.54
C LEU A 358 35.94 -8.85 -19.62
N GLU A 359 37.09 -9.23 -20.18
CA GLU A 359 37.56 -10.62 -20.13
C GLU A 359 37.76 -11.05 -18.66
N GLU A 360 37.07 -12.11 -18.25
CA GLU A 360 37.20 -12.64 -16.89
C GLU A 360 38.47 -13.50 -16.77
N ASP A 361 39.48 -13.00 -16.03
CA ASP A 361 40.59 -13.84 -15.58
C ASP A 361 40.15 -14.67 -14.36
N ASP A 362 39.88 -15.95 -14.59
CA ASP A 362 39.41 -16.89 -13.58
C ASP A 362 40.43 -17.20 -12.46
N SER A 363 41.68 -16.75 -12.61
CA SER A 363 42.73 -16.89 -11.59
C SER A 363 42.63 -15.87 -10.45
N LEU A 364 41.82 -14.81 -10.58
CA LEU A 364 41.69 -13.75 -9.59
C LEU A 364 40.42 -13.88 -8.71
N PRO A 365 40.53 -13.68 -7.37
CA PRO A 365 39.36 -13.60 -6.48
C PRO A 365 38.36 -12.53 -6.93
N LYS A 366 37.04 -12.80 -6.83
CA LYS A 366 35.96 -11.87 -7.24
C LYS A 366 36.10 -10.44 -6.69
N SER A 367 36.76 -10.25 -5.56
CA SER A 367 37.00 -8.93 -4.96
C SER A 367 38.13 -8.12 -5.61
N LYS A 368 38.98 -8.75 -6.43
CA LYS A 368 40.12 -8.13 -7.12
C LYS A 368 39.94 -8.04 -8.64
N ARG A 369 38.84 -8.57 -9.19
CA ARG A 369 38.51 -8.43 -10.62
C ARG A 369 38.12 -6.97 -10.93
N PRO A 370 38.56 -6.40 -12.07
CA PRO A 370 38.14 -5.07 -12.49
C PRO A 370 36.62 -5.05 -12.67
N LYS A 371 35.97 -3.98 -12.20
CA LYS A 371 34.51 -3.83 -12.32
C LYS A 371 34.19 -3.21 -13.68
N PRO A 372 33.27 -3.80 -14.46
CA PRO A 372 32.83 -3.18 -15.69
C PRO A 372 32.15 -1.84 -15.39
N ARG A 373 32.41 -0.85 -16.24
CA ARG A 373 31.65 0.39 -16.30
C ARG A 373 30.21 0.09 -16.68
N THR A 374 29.28 0.59 -15.88
CA THR A 374 27.84 0.42 -16.08
C THR A 374 27.12 1.75 -16.00
N ALA A 375 26.15 1.99 -16.88
CA ALA A 375 25.31 3.18 -16.83
C ALA A 375 23.85 2.85 -17.18
N SER A 376 22.91 3.36 -16.39
CA SER A 376 21.47 3.20 -16.66
C SER A 376 21.06 4.00 -17.89
N LEU A 377 20.16 3.46 -18.70
CA LEU A 377 19.50 4.22 -19.75
C LEU A 377 18.65 5.32 -19.13
N PHE A 378 18.47 6.39 -19.90
CA PHE A 378 17.56 7.47 -19.57
C PHE A 378 16.11 7.08 -19.75
N SER A 379 15.22 7.80 -19.07
CA SER A 379 13.78 7.55 -19.13
C SER A 379 13.19 7.63 -20.55
N SER A 380 13.82 8.39 -21.45
CA SER A 380 13.45 8.55 -22.85
C SER A 380 14.05 7.50 -23.79
N MET A 381 15.03 6.71 -23.33
CA MET A 381 15.75 5.74 -24.17
C MET A 381 15.12 4.35 -24.05
N GLN A 382 15.08 3.63 -25.18
CA GLN A 382 14.61 2.24 -25.23
C GLN A 382 15.75 1.30 -25.61
N LEU A 383 15.69 0.06 -25.12
CA LEU A 383 16.75 -0.94 -25.27
C LEU A 383 16.99 -1.32 -26.75
N ASP A 384 15.94 -1.30 -27.54
CA ASP A 384 15.89 -1.64 -28.97
C ASP A 384 16.38 -0.49 -29.89
N THR A 385 16.35 0.75 -29.41
CA THR A 385 16.73 1.94 -30.20
C THR A 385 18.06 2.55 -29.78
N VAL A 386 18.59 2.21 -28.59
CA VAL A 386 19.87 2.76 -28.10
C VAL A 386 21.03 2.43 -29.06
N THR A 387 21.92 3.39 -29.27
CA THR A 387 23.09 3.28 -30.16
C THR A 387 24.40 3.19 -29.36
N LEU A 388 25.49 2.75 -30.01
CA LEU A 388 26.83 2.74 -29.41
C LEU A 388 27.25 4.13 -28.91
N ASP A 389 26.98 5.18 -29.70
CA ASP A 389 27.32 6.56 -29.35
C ASP A 389 26.59 7.01 -28.07
N ASP A 390 25.33 6.63 -27.91
CA ASP A 390 24.56 6.95 -26.71
C ASP A 390 25.06 6.15 -25.51
N ALA A 391 25.42 4.88 -25.70
CA ALA A 391 26.02 4.05 -24.66
C ALA A 391 27.35 4.61 -24.15
N LEU A 392 28.24 5.05 -25.06
CA LEU A 392 29.52 5.66 -24.70
C LEU A 392 29.35 6.98 -23.94
N LYS A 393 28.36 7.79 -24.31
CA LYS A 393 27.99 9.00 -23.54
C LYS A 393 27.54 8.63 -22.13
N LEU A 394 26.69 7.62 -21.97
CA LEU A 394 26.22 7.17 -20.66
C LEU A 394 27.36 6.61 -19.81
N LEU A 395 28.26 5.81 -20.39
CA LEU A 395 29.43 5.23 -19.73
C LEU A 395 30.49 6.27 -19.33
N SER A 396 30.45 7.47 -19.91
CA SER A 396 31.31 8.60 -19.50
C SER A 396 30.90 9.24 -18.17
N LEU A 397 29.73 8.87 -17.63
CA LEU A 397 29.28 9.32 -16.31
C LEU A 397 29.92 8.46 -15.20
N PRO A 398 30.36 9.05 -14.08
CA PRO A 398 30.20 10.44 -13.66
C PRO A 398 31.13 11.43 -14.39
N ARG A 399 30.57 12.49 -14.98
CA ARG A 399 31.32 13.55 -15.67
C ARG A 399 31.83 14.57 -14.67
N VAL A 400 33.15 14.82 -14.64
CA VAL A 400 33.75 15.91 -13.86
C VAL A 400 33.47 17.25 -14.56
N ILE A 401 32.71 18.13 -13.92
CA ILE A 401 32.38 19.46 -14.45
C ILE A 401 33.56 20.42 -14.24
N GLY A 402 34.23 20.29 -13.09
CA GLY A 402 35.38 21.09 -12.71
C GLY A 402 35.64 21.06 -11.20
N VAL A 403 36.59 21.87 -10.77
CA VAL A 403 36.97 22.04 -9.36
C VAL A 403 36.37 23.35 -8.86
N ASP A 404 35.80 23.34 -7.65
CA ASP A 404 35.30 24.56 -7.03
C ASP A 404 36.41 25.44 -6.43
N ASP A 405 36.05 26.60 -5.89
CA ASP A 405 37.01 27.56 -5.33
C ASP A 405 37.70 27.04 -4.05
N GLU A 406 37.22 25.92 -3.49
CA GLU A 406 37.75 25.24 -2.31
C GLU A 406 38.60 24.00 -2.69
N GLY A 407 38.79 23.72 -3.98
CA GLY A 407 39.59 22.59 -4.46
C GLY A 407 38.83 21.25 -4.52
N VAL A 408 37.51 21.25 -4.40
CA VAL A 408 36.67 20.04 -4.40
C VAL A 408 36.05 19.81 -5.78
N GLU A 409 36.17 18.58 -6.29
CA GLU A 409 35.57 18.17 -7.56
C GLU A 409 34.05 18.15 -7.52
N ILE A 410 33.43 18.72 -8.56
CA ILE A 410 32.00 18.66 -8.81
C ILE A 410 31.74 17.67 -9.96
N THR A 411 30.94 16.65 -9.70
CA THR A 411 30.57 15.63 -10.70
C THR A 411 29.08 15.63 -11.01
N ALA A 412 28.74 15.44 -12.29
CA ALA A 412 27.39 15.19 -12.77
C ALA A 412 27.17 13.66 -12.93
N GLN A 413 26.08 13.16 -12.38
CA GLN A 413 25.77 11.73 -12.39
C GLN A 413 24.25 11.47 -12.39
N ASN A 414 23.84 10.34 -12.94
CA ASN A 414 22.45 9.90 -12.93
C ASN A 414 22.23 8.88 -11.81
N GLY A 415 21.14 9.02 -11.04
CA GLY A 415 20.82 8.12 -9.93
C GLY A 415 19.36 7.67 -9.95
N ARG A 416 18.96 6.85 -8.96
CA ARG A 416 17.59 6.32 -8.85
C ARG A 416 16.48 7.38 -8.91
N TYR A 417 16.77 8.59 -8.45
CA TYR A 417 15.82 9.71 -8.38
C TYR A 417 16.05 10.75 -9.49
N GLY A 418 16.79 10.41 -10.54
CA GLY A 418 17.09 11.28 -11.67
C GLY A 418 18.49 11.94 -11.61
N PRO A 419 18.76 12.88 -12.53
CA PRO A 419 20.06 13.50 -12.74
C PRO A 419 20.41 14.46 -11.59
N TYR A 420 21.67 14.46 -11.16
CA TYR A 420 22.12 15.33 -10.07
C TYR A 420 23.62 15.66 -10.17
N ILE A 421 24.00 16.77 -9.55
CA ILE A 421 25.40 17.13 -9.29
C ILE A 421 25.77 16.79 -7.85
N LYS A 422 27.03 16.42 -7.63
CA LYS A 422 27.58 16.08 -6.32
C LYS A 422 28.90 16.81 -6.11
N ARG A 423 29.03 17.45 -4.94
CA ARG A 423 30.26 18.02 -4.40
C ARG A 423 30.49 17.44 -3.00
N ALA A 424 31.47 16.54 -2.87
CA ALA A 424 31.73 15.78 -1.64
C ALA A 424 30.43 15.14 -1.06
N ASN A 425 29.90 15.68 0.03
CA ASN A 425 28.66 15.20 0.68
C ASN A 425 27.40 16.01 0.32
N ASP A 426 27.53 17.05 -0.49
CA ASP A 426 26.39 17.86 -0.94
C ASP A 426 25.95 17.47 -2.36
N SER A 427 24.64 17.44 -2.59
CA SER A 427 24.07 17.10 -3.90
C SER A 427 22.87 17.98 -4.25
N ARG A 428 22.67 18.22 -5.56
CA ARG A 428 21.55 18.99 -6.10
C ARG A 428 21.00 18.31 -7.34
N THR A 429 19.67 18.20 -7.43
CA THR A 429 18.97 17.64 -8.58
C THR A 429 19.08 18.58 -9.78
N LEU A 430 19.32 18.02 -10.95
CA LEU A 430 19.28 18.73 -12.23
C LEU A 430 17.87 18.66 -12.84
N PRO A 431 17.48 19.64 -13.66
CA PRO A 431 16.12 19.72 -14.21
C PRO A 431 15.83 18.65 -15.28
N SER A 432 16.84 18.21 -16.03
CA SER A 432 16.70 17.23 -17.10
C SER A 432 17.92 16.32 -17.24
N GLU A 433 17.76 15.17 -17.88
CA GLU A 433 18.84 14.22 -18.15
C GLU A 433 19.89 14.81 -19.11
N GLU A 434 19.47 15.66 -20.06
CA GLU A 434 20.39 16.42 -20.95
C GLU A 434 21.33 17.34 -20.18
N SER A 435 20.88 17.89 -19.06
CA SER A 435 21.67 18.78 -18.21
C SER A 435 22.94 18.10 -17.67
N LEU A 436 23.00 16.77 -17.63
CA LEU A 436 24.20 16.03 -17.20
C LEU A 436 25.42 16.33 -18.09
N PHE A 437 25.18 16.63 -19.37
CA PHE A 437 26.24 16.84 -20.36
C PHE A 437 26.52 18.31 -20.64
N THR A 438 25.50 19.18 -20.47
CA THR A 438 25.59 20.60 -20.82
C THR A 438 25.91 21.49 -19.64
N VAL A 439 25.69 21.05 -18.40
CA VAL A 439 25.91 21.88 -17.20
C VAL A 439 27.36 22.39 -17.11
N THR A 440 27.47 23.69 -16.91
CA THR A 440 28.74 24.41 -16.76
C THR A 440 29.16 24.54 -15.30
N LEU A 441 30.44 24.86 -15.05
CA LEU A 441 30.96 25.03 -13.69
C LEU A 441 30.23 26.16 -12.94
N ASP A 442 29.92 27.26 -13.61
CA ASP A 442 29.24 28.41 -13.01
C ASP A 442 27.80 28.09 -12.63
N GLU A 443 27.07 27.37 -13.48
CA GLU A 443 25.71 26.89 -13.19
C GLU A 443 25.71 25.87 -12.03
N ALA A 444 26.68 24.96 -12.01
CA ALA A 444 26.82 23.99 -10.93
C ALA A 444 27.11 24.67 -9.58
N LYS A 445 27.97 25.69 -9.56
CA LYS A 445 28.24 26.52 -8.38
C LYS A 445 26.99 27.26 -7.93
N ALA A 446 26.23 27.85 -8.86
CA ALA A 446 24.98 28.54 -8.56
C ALA A 446 23.92 27.61 -7.93
N LEU A 447 23.77 26.39 -8.46
CA LEU A 447 22.85 25.38 -7.93
C LEU A 447 23.26 24.88 -6.53
N LEU A 448 24.56 24.74 -6.27
CA LEU A 448 25.08 24.34 -4.96
C LEU A 448 24.94 25.46 -3.91
N ALA A 449 25.12 26.72 -4.31
CA ALA A 449 24.95 27.90 -3.45
C ALA A 449 23.48 28.17 -3.09
N ALA A 450 22.53 27.72 -3.91
CA ALA A 450 21.11 27.83 -3.61
C ALA A 450 20.73 27.08 -2.32
N PRO A 451 19.87 27.66 -1.45
CA PRO A 451 19.45 27.01 -0.21
C PRO A 451 18.74 25.70 -0.50
N ARG A 452 19.00 24.67 0.31
CA ARG A 452 18.45 23.31 0.14
C ARG A 452 16.91 23.34 0.12
N THR A 453 16.34 23.28 -1.08
CA THR A 453 14.92 23.03 -1.28
C THR A 453 14.66 21.54 -1.08
N ARG A 454 14.36 21.15 0.15
CA ARG A 454 13.84 19.80 0.45
C ARG A 454 12.55 19.58 -0.36
N GLY A 455 12.64 18.88 -1.48
CA GLY A 455 11.50 18.30 -2.19
C GLY A 455 10.37 19.27 -2.57
N ARG A 456 10.69 20.52 -2.93
CA ARG A 456 9.76 21.38 -3.68
C ARG A 456 10.31 21.53 -5.08
N ARG A 457 9.68 20.80 -6.02
CA ARG A 457 9.70 21.10 -7.45
C ARG A 457 9.65 22.63 -7.60
N ALA A 458 10.55 23.22 -8.39
CA ALA A 458 10.41 24.62 -8.79
C ALA A 458 8.99 24.77 -9.35
N ALA A 459 8.26 25.80 -8.90
CA ALA A 459 6.86 25.97 -9.24
C ALA A 459 6.74 26.00 -10.78
N ALA A 460 6.01 25.03 -11.33
CA ALA A 460 5.55 25.12 -12.72
C ALA A 460 4.80 26.47 -12.88
N GLY A 461 4.94 27.10 -14.05
CA GLY A 461 4.18 28.30 -14.38
C GLY A 461 2.67 28.06 -14.19
N PRO A 462 1.87 29.13 -13.98
CA PRO A 462 0.44 29.00 -13.79
C PRO A 462 -0.22 28.27 -14.97
N LEU A 463 -1.12 27.33 -14.67
CA LEU A 463 -1.93 26.59 -15.64
C LEU A 463 -2.91 27.50 -16.40
N ALA A 464 -3.35 28.59 -15.78
CA ALA A 464 -4.17 29.64 -16.39
C ALA A 464 -4.07 30.93 -15.58
N GLU A 465 -4.09 32.08 -16.25
CA GLU A 465 -4.22 33.41 -15.63
C GLU A 465 -5.64 33.93 -15.88
N LEU A 466 -6.42 34.15 -14.82
CA LEU A 466 -7.86 34.46 -14.93
C LEU A 466 -8.17 35.96 -14.90
N GLY A 467 -7.20 36.81 -14.56
CA GLY A 467 -7.36 38.26 -14.40
C GLY A 467 -7.23 38.72 -12.94
N GLU A 468 -7.75 39.89 -12.61
CA GLU A 468 -7.73 40.45 -11.24
C GLU A 468 -9.02 40.14 -10.48
N ASP A 469 -8.90 39.78 -9.19
CA ASP A 469 -10.02 39.57 -8.28
C ASP A 469 -10.85 40.87 -8.15
N PRO A 470 -12.14 40.88 -8.53
CA PRO A 470 -13.00 42.05 -8.42
C PRO A 470 -13.10 42.63 -7.00
N ALA A 471 -12.85 41.81 -5.97
CA ALA A 471 -12.93 42.24 -4.57
C ALA A 471 -11.61 42.82 -4.03
N THR A 472 -10.45 42.47 -4.60
CA THR A 472 -9.14 42.84 -4.03
C THR A 472 -8.13 43.41 -5.03
N GLY A 473 -8.41 43.38 -6.33
CA GLY A 473 -7.50 43.80 -7.40
C GLY A 473 -6.25 42.92 -7.54
N LYS A 474 -6.19 41.76 -6.87
CA LYS A 474 -5.04 40.86 -6.91
C LYS A 474 -5.13 39.88 -8.10
N PRO A 475 -4.01 39.53 -8.75
CA PRO A 475 -4.03 38.59 -9.87
C PRO A 475 -4.43 37.18 -9.41
N LEU A 476 -5.49 36.65 -10.01
CA LEU A 476 -5.99 35.28 -9.83
C LEU A 476 -5.37 34.37 -10.88
N VAL A 477 -4.62 33.37 -10.40
CA VAL A 477 -3.98 32.37 -11.26
C VAL A 477 -4.30 30.96 -10.79
N ILE A 478 -4.47 30.04 -11.73
CA ILE A 478 -4.57 28.61 -11.44
C ILE A 478 -3.17 28.00 -11.53
N LYS A 479 -2.76 27.23 -10.52
CA LYS A 479 -1.47 26.52 -10.48
C LYS A 479 -1.70 25.04 -10.23
N ASP A 480 -0.75 24.21 -10.68
CA ASP A 480 -0.78 22.78 -10.37
C ASP A 480 -0.19 22.51 -8.98
N GLY A 481 -0.83 21.62 -8.22
CA GLY A 481 -0.50 21.33 -6.83
C GLY A 481 -0.53 19.84 -6.51
N ARG A 482 0.07 19.46 -5.37
CA ARG A 482 0.13 18.05 -4.91
C ARG A 482 -1.24 17.36 -4.82
N PHE A 483 -2.32 18.12 -4.71
CA PHE A 483 -3.69 17.64 -4.54
C PHE A 483 -4.59 17.98 -5.76
N GLY A 484 -3.99 18.35 -6.88
CA GLY A 484 -4.67 18.83 -8.09
C GLY A 484 -4.56 20.35 -8.28
N PRO A 485 -5.12 20.87 -9.39
CA PRO A 485 -5.12 22.29 -9.73
C PRO A 485 -5.77 23.13 -8.62
N TYR A 486 -5.20 24.31 -8.34
CA TYR A 486 -5.75 25.24 -7.35
C TYR A 486 -5.66 26.68 -7.82
N ILE A 487 -6.66 27.47 -7.45
CA ILE A 487 -6.77 28.91 -7.67
C ILE A 487 -6.01 29.62 -6.55
N THR A 488 -5.25 30.66 -6.89
CA THR A 488 -4.51 31.47 -5.92
C THR A 488 -4.52 32.95 -6.29
N ASP A 489 -4.69 33.81 -5.28
CA ASP A 489 -4.50 35.27 -5.34
C ASP A 489 -3.13 35.70 -4.77
N GLY A 490 -2.25 34.73 -4.51
CA GLY A 490 -0.95 34.90 -3.85
C GLY A 490 -0.98 34.76 -2.31
N GLU A 491 -2.14 34.88 -1.67
CA GLU A 491 -2.31 34.82 -0.21
C GLU A 491 -3.19 33.63 0.22
N TYR A 492 -4.29 33.41 -0.48
CA TYR A 492 -5.25 32.33 -0.29
C TYR A 492 -5.20 31.37 -1.49
N ASN A 493 -5.23 30.07 -1.21
CA ASN A 493 -5.18 29.01 -2.22
C ASN A 493 -6.41 28.11 -2.11
N VAL A 494 -7.22 27.96 -3.15
CA VAL A 494 -8.40 27.08 -3.15
C VAL A 494 -8.26 26.02 -4.22
N THR A 495 -8.36 24.74 -3.85
CA THR A 495 -8.34 23.63 -4.83
C THR A 495 -9.55 23.72 -5.76
N VAL A 496 -9.33 23.57 -7.06
CA VAL A 496 -10.40 23.50 -8.06
C VAL A 496 -11.20 22.21 -7.80
N PRO A 497 -12.55 22.28 -7.71
CA PRO A 497 -13.38 21.09 -7.54
C PRO A 497 -13.12 20.04 -8.63
N LYS A 498 -13.01 18.75 -8.25
CA LYS A 498 -12.70 17.66 -9.19
C LYS A 498 -13.73 17.47 -10.31
N SER A 499 -14.93 18.01 -10.15
CA SER A 499 -16.01 17.98 -11.13
C SER A 499 -15.87 19.02 -12.25
N GLN A 500 -14.87 19.90 -12.19
CA GLN A 500 -14.66 20.97 -13.18
C GLN A 500 -13.25 20.89 -13.78
N PRO A 501 -13.13 20.79 -15.12
CA PRO A 501 -11.84 20.89 -15.78
C PRO A 501 -11.30 22.33 -15.70
N VAL A 502 -9.97 22.46 -15.64
CA VAL A 502 -9.27 23.73 -15.41
C VAL A 502 -9.62 24.82 -16.43
N GLY A 503 -9.97 24.44 -17.66
CA GLY A 503 -10.33 25.38 -18.73
C GLY A 503 -11.73 26.00 -18.61
N GLU A 504 -12.59 25.48 -17.73
CA GLU A 504 -13.98 25.97 -17.55
C GLU A 504 -14.14 26.86 -16.31
N VAL A 505 -13.06 27.11 -15.57
CA VAL A 505 -13.08 27.97 -14.40
C VAL A 505 -13.08 29.43 -14.83
N THR A 506 -14.19 30.13 -14.60
CA THR A 506 -14.32 31.56 -14.90
C THR A 506 -13.76 32.44 -13.77
N LEU A 507 -13.45 33.70 -14.09
CA LEU A 507 -12.94 34.68 -13.12
C LEU A 507 -13.89 34.88 -11.91
N GLU A 508 -15.19 34.95 -12.16
CA GLU A 508 -16.20 35.14 -11.11
C GLU A 508 -16.23 33.96 -10.12
N MET A 509 -16.21 32.73 -10.64
CA MET A 509 -16.18 31.53 -9.81
C MET A 509 -14.88 31.42 -9.01
N ALA A 510 -13.76 31.78 -9.62
CA ALA A 510 -12.46 31.82 -8.95
C ALA A 510 -12.42 32.84 -7.81
N ALA A 511 -12.99 34.03 -8.03
CA ALA A 511 -13.11 35.07 -7.02
C ALA A 511 -14.01 34.66 -5.85
N ASP A 512 -15.17 34.04 -6.13
CA ASP A 512 -16.10 33.56 -5.11
C ASP A 512 -15.48 32.48 -4.21
N LEU A 513 -14.76 31.53 -4.81
CA LEU A 513 -14.08 30.46 -4.09
C LEU A 513 -12.97 31.01 -3.17
N ILE A 514 -12.19 31.97 -3.66
CA ILE A 514 -11.14 32.63 -2.88
C ILE A 514 -11.74 33.51 -1.78
N ALA A 515 -12.80 34.26 -2.06
CA ALA A 515 -13.52 35.06 -1.08
C ALA A 515 -14.11 34.20 0.05
N ALA A 516 -14.72 33.06 -0.30
CA ALA A 516 -15.24 32.10 0.67
C ALA A 516 -14.12 31.49 1.55
N LYS A 517 -12.90 31.36 1.03
CA LYS A 517 -11.74 30.91 1.82
C LYS A 517 -11.13 32.02 2.67
N ARG A 518 -11.10 33.25 2.16
CA ARG A 518 -10.65 34.45 2.89
C ARG A 518 -11.55 34.71 4.11
N ALA A 519 -12.86 34.54 3.95
CA ALA A 519 -13.83 34.65 5.05
C ALA A 519 -13.62 33.61 6.16
N LYS A 520 -12.93 32.49 5.90
CA LYS A 520 -12.65 31.44 6.89
C LYS A 520 -11.37 31.66 7.71
N GLY A 521 -10.54 32.65 7.34
CA GLY A 521 -9.32 33.03 8.07
C GLY A 521 -8.15 32.01 8.03
N PRO A 522 -6.92 32.41 8.42
CA PRO A 522 -5.75 31.53 8.39
C PRO A 522 -5.75 30.51 9.54
N ALA A 523 -5.30 29.29 9.26
CA ALA A 523 -5.22 28.21 10.26
C ALA A 523 -4.11 28.47 11.31
N PRO A 524 -4.34 28.17 12.60
CA PRO A 524 -3.37 28.43 13.67
C PRO A 524 -2.10 27.54 13.56
N ALA A 525 -0.93 28.15 13.78
CA ALA A 525 0.36 27.47 13.71
C ALA A 525 0.55 26.46 14.85
N LYS A 526 0.81 25.19 14.51
CA LYS A 526 1.16 24.13 15.49
C LYS A 526 2.59 24.32 16.00
N LYS A 527 2.73 24.55 17.31
CA LYS A 527 4.02 24.47 18.02
C LYS A 527 4.57 23.04 17.97
N THR A 528 5.80 22.90 17.48
CA THR A 528 6.56 21.64 17.47
C THR A 528 7.09 21.33 18.87
N ARG A 529 6.65 20.20 19.44
CA ARG A 529 7.15 19.68 20.72
C ARG A 529 8.43 18.89 20.45
N ARG A 530 9.56 19.40 20.91
CA ARG A 530 10.91 18.82 20.77
C ARG A 530 11.05 17.66 21.77
N SER A 531 11.36 16.46 21.29
CA SER A 531 11.68 15.29 22.11
C SER A 531 13.12 15.37 22.65
N PRO A 532 13.41 14.87 23.87
CA PRO A 532 14.75 14.92 24.44
C PRO A 532 15.67 13.89 23.76
N ALA A 533 16.91 14.30 23.51
CA ALA A 533 17.95 13.48 22.90
C ALA A 533 18.40 12.36 23.84
N LYS A 534 18.49 11.13 23.33
CA LYS A 534 19.15 9.99 24.00
C LYS A 534 20.67 10.22 23.97
N THR A 535 21.27 10.39 25.14
CA THR A 535 22.72 10.32 25.35
C THR A 535 23.20 8.87 25.22
N SER A 536 24.14 8.64 24.31
CA SER A 536 24.89 7.39 24.16
C SER A 536 25.93 7.26 25.27
N SER A 537 25.85 6.23 26.12
CA SER A 537 26.90 5.89 27.06
C SER A 537 28.00 5.09 26.36
N THR A 538 29.15 5.73 26.20
CA THR A 538 30.41 5.13 25.76
C THR A 538 30.92 4.15 26.83
N ARG A 539 31.19 2.91 26.43
CA ARG A 539 31.74 1.85 27.27
C ARG A 539 33.26 2.05 27.38
N SER A 540 33.74 2.58 28.50
CA SER A 540 35.17 2.64 28.80
C SER A 540 35.63 1.33 29.43
N ALA A 541 36.63 0.70 28.81
CA ALA A 541 37.41 -0.39 29.39
C ALA A 541 38.18 0.09 30.63
N THR A 542 38.24 -0.72 31.68
CA THR A 542 39.17 -0.47 32.80
C THR A 542 39.78 -1.79 33.25
N ALA A 543 41.10 -1.76 33.33
CA ALA A 543 42.01 -2.85 33.55
C ALA A 543 41.95 -3.42 34.97
N SER A 544 42.34 -4.69 35.08
CA SER A 544 42.53 -5.44 36.32
C SER A 544 43.60 -4.83 37.22
N ALA A 545 43.29 -4.68 38.50
CA ALA A 545 44.28 -4.47 39.55
C ALA A 545 44.08 -5.50 40.67
N THR A 546 45.15 -6.26 40.87
CA THR A 546 45.45 -7.31 41.83
C THR A 546 45.22 -6.85 43.28
N LYS A 547 44.59 -7.70 44.12
CA LYS A 547 44.55 -7.52 45.58
C LYS A 547 45.33 -8.63 46.27
N SER A 548 46.37 -8.22 46.99
CA SER A 548 47.16 -9.03 47.90
C SER A 548 46.40 -9.33 49.19
N SER A 549 46.63 -10.52 49.71
CA SER A 549 46.20 -10.99 51.03
C SER A 549 47.20 -10.55 52.09
N THR A 550 46.70 -10.14 53.27
CA THR A 550 47.48 -10.28 54.50
C THR A 550 46.57 -10.48 55.70
N THR A 551 46.93 -11.52 56.42
CA THR A 551 46.32 -12.19 57.56
C THR A 551 46.23 -11.32 58.80
N LYS A 552 45.16 -11.46 59.60
CA LYS A 552 45.30 -11.30 61.05
C LYS A 552 44.48 -12.35 61.80
N LYS A 553 45.14 -12.87 62.82
CA LYS A 553 44.99 -14.15 63.49
C LYS A 553 44.13 -13.97 64.76
N THR A 554 43.27 -14.96 64.99
CA THR A 554 42.96 -15.67 66.26
C THR A 554 42.36 -14.98 67.49
N SER A 555 41.45 -15.77 68.09
CA SER A 555 41.17 -16.03 69.51
C SER A 555 39.75 -15.57 69.88
N LYS A 556 38.82 -16.43 70.30
CA LYS A 556 38.93 -17.65 71.08
C LYS A 556 37.71 -18.53 70.86
#